data_AF-X0UJA2-F1
#
_entry.id   AF-X0UJA2-F1
#
_cell.length_a   1.000
_cell.length_b   1.000
_cell.length_c   1.000
_cell.angle_alpha   90.00
_cell.angle_beta   90.00
_cell.angle_gamma   90.00
#
_symmetry.space_group_name_H-M   'P 1'
#
loop_
_entity.id
_entity.type
_entity.pdbx_description
1 polymer ?
#
loop_
_entity_poly.entity_id
_entity_poly.type
_entity_poly.pdbx_seq_one_letter_code
_entity_poly.pdbx_strand_id
1 'polypeptide(L)'
;RPEFALPIELKELFSINLEILEKETTQDKLITKINLISSGKPSLTDVTLYYIIQDNENNIIYKDKETISINIQKEFIKEFDISTLKEGEYTLIINVDYIDKKEPVYIEKSFVLTKKGIEIKEISSYKKTLFYIITIIMLITICFIYYNKNFKKKKIQYYL
;
A
#
# COMPACT_ATOMS: atom_id res chain seq x y z
N ARG A 1 -66.40 -8.62 4.52
CA ARG A 1 -65.37 -7.56 4.37
C ARG A 1 -64.03 -8.29 4.26
N PRO A 2 -63.40 -8.40 3.09
CA PRO A 2 -62.09 -9.03 3.02
C PRO A 2 -61.06 -8.11 3.69
N GLU A 3 -60.27 -8.68 4.59
CA GLU A 3 -59.04 -8.07 5.11
C GLU A 3 -58.06 -7.91 3.96
N PHE A 4 -57.74 -6.66 3.62
CA PHE A 4 -56.62 -6.35 2.76
C PHE A 4 -55.35 -6.69 3.53
N ALA A 5 -54.82 -7.90 3.32
CA ALA A 5 -53.44 -8.20 3.70
C ALA A 5 -52.54 -7.22 2.94
N LEU A 6 -51.85 -6.34 3.67
CA LEU A 6 -50.82 -5.49 3.08
C LEU A 6 -49.80 -6.41 2.38
N PRO A 7 -49.38 -6.09 1.14
CA PRO A 7 -48.35 -6.86 0.48
C PRO A 7 -47.11 -6.88 1.39
N ILE A 8 -46.62 -8.07 1.70
CA ILE A 8 -45.36 -8.25 2.44
C ILE A 8 -44.27 -7.74 1.50
N GLU A 9 -43.88 -6.47 1.64
CA GLU A 9 -42.72 -5.93 0.95
C GLU A 9 -41.49 -6.67 1.45
N LEU A 10 -40.93 -7.52 0.58
CA LEU A 10 -39.66 -8.19 0.83
C LEU A 10 -38.58 -7.12 0.93
N LYS A 11 -38.22 -6.82 2.18
CA LYS A 11 -37.22 -5.83 2.54
C LYS A 11 -35.87 -6.12 1.90
N GLU A 12 -35.27 -5.12 1.28
CA GLU A 12 -33.92 -5.20 0.72
C GLU A 12 -32.85 -5.21 1.83
N LEU A 13 -31.85 -6.08 1.65
CA LEU A 13 -30.68 -6.22 2.51
C LEU A 13 -29.43 -6.06 1.65
N PHE A 14 -28.47 -5.27 2.11
CA PHE A 14 -27.21 -5.05 1.38
C PHE A 14 -26.05 -5.78 2.04
N SER A 15 -25.23 -6.44 1.22
CA SER A 15 -23.91 -6.96 1.59
C SER A 15 -22.83 -6.15 0.88
N ILE A 16 -21.72 -5.87 1.56
CA ILE A 16 -20.57 -5.19 1.00
C ILE A 16 -19.32 -6.08 1.11
N ASN A 17 -18.57 -6.15 0.03
CA ASN A 17 -17.24 -6.73 -0.01
C ASN A 17 -16.24 -5.64 -0.40
N LEU A 18 -15.15 -5.56 0.36
CA LEU A 18 -14.05 -4.63 0.15
C LEU A 18 -12.78 -5.43 -0.12
N GLU A 19 -12.04 -5.06 -1.15
CA GLU A 19 -10.70 -5.58 -1.44
C GLU A 19 -9.75 -4.41 -1.64
N ILE A 20 -8.62 -4.44 -0.93
CA ILE A 20 -7.52 -3.50 -1.12
C ILE A 20 -6.51 -4.23 -2.00
N LEU A 21 -6.21 -3.67 -3.18
CA LEU A 21 -5.36 -4.35 -4.17
C LEU A 21 -3.92 -4.53 -3.65
N GLU A 22 -3.40 -3.53 -2.94
CA GLU A 22 -2.10 -3.54 -2.28
C GLU A 22 -2.26 -3.22 -0.80
N LYS A 23 -2.20 -4.25 0.07
CA LYS A 23 -2.31 -4.06 1.53
C LYS A 23 -1.12 -3.29 2.12
N GLU A 24 0.04 -3.43 1.52
CA GLU A 24 1.23 -2.64 1.80
C GLU A 24 1.50 -1.81 0.57
N THR A 25 1.27 -0.50 0.64
CA THR A 25 1.48 0.38 -0.51
C THR A 25 2.54 1.42 -0.21
N THR A 26 3.31 1.74 -1.26
CA THR A 26 4.28 2.86 -1.28
C THR A 26 3.80 4.00 -2.16
N GLN A 27 2.57 3.89 -2.67
CA GLN A 27 1.99 4.80 -3.62
C GLN A 27 1.26 5.93 -2.89
N ASP A 28 1.05 7.02 -3.62
CA ASP A 28 0.24 8.16 -3.18
C ASP A 28 -1.27 7.86 -3.23
N LYS A 29 -1.65 6.67 -3.72
CA LYS A 29 -3.04 6.27 -3.91
C LYS A 29 -3.29 4.89 -3.34
N LEU A 30 -4.40 4.76 -2.60
CA LEU A 30 -4.96 3.48 -2.21
C LEU A 30 -6.01 3.06 -3.23
N ILE A 31 -5.76 1.97 -3.95
CA ILE A 31 -6.70 1.43 -4.93
C ILE A 31 -7.51 0.30 -4.29
N THR A 32 -8.83 0.45 -4.33
CA THR A 32 -9.76 -0.50 -3.73
C THR A 32 -10.80 -0.95 -4.72
N LYS A 33 -11.22 -2.20 -4.57
CA LYS A 33 -12.33 -2.81 -5.30
C LYS A 33 -13.48 -3.00 -4.32
N ILE A 34 -14.61 -2.40 -4.64
CA ILE A 34 -15.82 -2.44 -3.83
C ILE A 34 -16.89 -3.20 -4.60
N ASN A 35 -17.50 -4.19 -3.96
CA ASN A 35 -18.60 -4.95 -4.52
C ASN A 35 -19.79 -4.93 -3.56
N LEU A 36 -20.91 -4.41 -4.04
CA LEU A 36 -22.15 -4.29 -3.30
C LEU A 36 -23.19 -5.22 -3.89
N ILE A 37 -23.87 -5.97 -3.04
CA ILE A 37 -24.85 -6.96 -3.43
C ILE A 37 -26.15 -6.66 -2.68
N SER A 38 -27.22 -6.40 -3.42
CA SER A 38 -28.58 -6.33 -2.90
C SER A 38 -29.17 -7.74 -2.85
N SER A 39 -29.71 -8.10 -1.70
CA SER A 39 -30.47 -9.31 -1.46
C SER A 39 -31.93 -8.90 -1.18
N GLY A 40 -32.86 -9.42 -1.95
CA GLY A 40 -34.26 -9.02 -1.87
C GLY A 40 -34.93 -9.03 -3.23
N LYS A 41 -36.02 -8.28 -3.35
CA LYS A 41 -36.66 -8.08 -4.65
C LYS A 41 -35.77 -7.16 -5.50
N PRO A 42 -35.44 -7.51 -6.75
CA PRO A 42 -34.67 -6.63 -7.62
C PRO A 42 -35.40 -5.31 -7.82
N SER A 43 -34.80 -4.22 -7.36
CA SER A 43 -35.30 -2.87 -7.54
C SER A 43 -34.11 -1.91 -7.61
N LEU A 44 -34.29 -0.79 -8.31
CA LEU A 44 -33.23 0.21 -8.42
C LEU A 44 -33.24 1.05 -7.15
N THR A 45 -32.24 0.84 -6.30
CA THR A 45 -32.13 1.47 -4.98
C THR A 45 -30.89 2.36 -4.94
N ASP A 46 -31.08 3.59 -4.50
CA ASP A 46 -30.00 4.53 -4.24
C ASP A 46 -29.37 4.26 -2.87
N VAL A 47 -28.06 4.09 -2.87
CA VAL A 47 -27.27 3.76 -1.69
C VAL A 47 -26.17 4.79 -1.53
N THR A 48 -26.04 5.33 -0.33
CA THR A 48 -24.96 6.27 0.02
C THR A 48 -23.86 5.52 0.76
N LEU A 49 -22.65 5.61 0.22
CA LEU A 49 -21.44 5.07 0.80
C LEU A 49 -20.67 6.18 1.50
N TYR A 50 -20.29 5.94 2.75
CA TYR A 50 -19.41 6.82 3.51
C TYR A 50 -18.06 6.14 3.68
N TYR A 51 -17.03 6.77 3.15
CA TYR A 51 -15.65 6.33 3.22
C TYR A 51 -14.95 7.04 4.37
N ILE A 52 -14.29 6.29 5.23
CA ILE A 52 -13.55 6.82 6.36
C ILE A 52 -12.20 6.12 6.40
N ILE A 53 -11.11 6.88 6.50
CA ILE A 53 -9.80 6.32 6.85
C ILE A 53 -9.47 6.77 8.28
N GLN A 54 -9.05 5.83 9.10
CA GLN A 54 -8.59 6.04 10.47
C GLN A 54 -7.14 5.60 10.63
N ASP A 55 -6.40 6.29 11.49
CA ASP A 55 -5.10 5.83 11.96
C ASP A 55 -5.24 4.78 13.09
N ASN A 56 -4.10 4.28 13.59
CA ASN A 56 -4.03 3.32 14.69
C ASN A 56 -4.54 3.85 16.05
N GLU A 57 -4.74 5.16 16.17
CA GLU A 57 -5.32 5.81 17.35
C GLU A 57 -6.83 6.09 17.17
N ASN A 58 -7.44 5.58 16.10
CA ASN A 58 -8.83 5.81 15.67
C ASN A 58 -9.14 7.27 15.30
N ASN A 59 -8.12 8.11 15.05
CA ASN A 59 -8.35 9.46 14.54
C ASN A 59 -8.78 9.38 13.08
N ILE A 60 -9.85 10.10 12.73
CA ILE A 60 -10.32 10.16 11.35
C ILE A 60 -9.46 11.15 10.57
N ILE A 61 -8.71 10.64 9.60
CA ILE A 61 -7.80 11.44 8.76
C ILE A 61 -8.38 11.74 7.38
N TYR A 62 -9.37 10.95 6.95
CA TYR A 62 -10.04 11.13 5.66
C TYR A 62 -11.53 10.80 5.78
N LYS A 63 -12.35 11.58 5.09
CA LYS A 63 -13.79 11.32 4.90
C LYS A 63 -14.20 11.67 3.49
N ASP A 64 -14.95 10.78 2.86
CA ASP A 64 -15.62 11.05 1.59
C ASP A 64 -16.98 10.35 1.58
N LYS A 65 -17.85 10.72 0.65
CA LYS A 65 -19.10 10.01 0.42
C LYS A 65 -19.51 10.04 -1.04
N GLU A 66 -20.22 9.02 -1.47
CA GLU A 66 -20.84 8.98 -2.79
C GLU A 66 -22.17 8.25 -2.75
N THR A 67 -23.07 8.62 -3.65
CA THR A 67 -24.36 7.96 -3.81
C THR A 67 -24.38 7.23 -5.14
N ILE A 68 -24.74 5.95 -5.11
CA ILE A 68 -24.81 5.10 -6.30
C ILE A 68 -26.12 4.34 -6.32
N SER A 69 -26.69 4.21 -7.52
CA SER A 69 -27.85 3.34 -7.74
C SER A 69 -27.38 1.91 -8.01
N ILE A 70 -28.05 0.95 -7.36
CA ILE A 70 -27.76 -0.49 -7.41
C ILE A 70 -29.08 -1.22 -7.67
N ASN A 71 -29.06 -2.24 -8.53
CA ASN A 71 -30.22 -3.12 -8.74
C ASN A 71 -30.03 -4.45 -8.01
N ILE A 72 -29.10 -5.27 -8.49
CA ILE A 72 -28.76 -6.57 -7.89
C ILE A 72 -27.34 -6.54 -7.33
N GLN A 73 -26.39 -6.09 -8.14
CA GLN A 73 -24.99 -6.02 -7.78
C GLN A 73 -24.34 -4.81 -8.46
N LYS A 74 -23.36 -4.21 -7.78
CA LYS A 74 -22.51 -3.19 -8.37
C LYS A 74 -21.08 -3.36 -7.90
N GLU A 75 -20.17 -3.48 -8.85
CA GLU A 75 -18.72 -3.58 -8.63
C GLU A 75 -18.04 -2.36 -9.27
N PHE A 76 -17.12 -1.75 -8.53
CA PHE A 76 -16.35 -0.61 -9.03
C PHE A 76 -15.02 -0.47 -8.30
N ILE A 77 -14.11 0.31 -8.90
CA ILE A 77 -12.81 0.66 -8.34
C ILE A 77 -12.90 2.09 -7.78
N LYS A 78 -12.40 2.29 -6.57
CA LYS A 78 -12.25 3.60 -5.93
C LYS A 78 -10.79 3.82 -5.57
N GLU A 79 -10.29 4.99 -5.96
CA GLU A 79 -8.98 5.48 -5.58
C GLU A 79 -9.13 6.49 -4.44
N PHE A 80 -8.33 6.33 -3.39
CA PHE A 80 -8.20 7.32 -2.32
C PHE A 80 -6.82 7.96 -2.41
N ASP A 81 -6.78 9.30 -2.42
CA ASP A 81 -5.53 10.04 -2.31
C ASP A 81 -5.03 9.94 -0.86
N ILE A 82 -3.88 9.27 -0.70
CA ILE A 82 -3.20 9.06 0.58
C ILE A 82 -1.83 9.76 0.61
N SER A 83 -1.54 10.63 -0.37
CA SER A 83 -0.26 11.33 -0.49
C SER A 83 0.10 12.16 0.75
N THR A 84 -0.90 12.72 1.42
CA THR A 84 -0.75 13.54 2.61
C THR A 84 -0.58 12.73 3.90
N LEU A 85 -0.83 11.42 3.86
CA LEU A 85 -0.73 10.56 5.04
C LEU A 85 0.73 10.29 5.41
N LYS A 86 0.97 10.05 6.70
CA LYS A 86 2.30 9.64 7.19
C LYS A 86 2.44 8.13 7.05
N GLU A 87 3.67 7.63 7.14
CA GLU A 87 3.88 6.18 7.27
C GLU A 87 3.16 5.65 8.50
N GLY A 88 2.55 4.47 8.39
CA GLY A 88 1.81 3.87 9.48
C GLY A 88 0.76 2.86 9.04
N GLU A 89 0.05 2.34 10.04
CA GLU A 89 -1.09 1.44 9.88
C GLU A 89 -2.38 2.25 9.88
N TYR A 90 -3.28 1.91 8.96
CA TYR A 90 -4.54 2.59 8.75
C TYR A 90 -5.66 1.60 8.53
N THR A 91 -6.89 2.02 8.81
CA THR A 91 -8.10 1.24 8.57
C THR A 91 -9.03 2.03 7.65
N LEU A 92 -9.37 1.44 6.50
CA LEU A 92 -10.42 1.93 5.63
C LEU A 92 -11.75 1.32 6.08
N ILE A 93 -12.72 2.18 6.39
CA ILE A 93 -14.08 1.81 6.77
C ILE A 93 -15.04 2.33 5.70
N ILE A 94 -15.96 1.48 5.28
CA ILE A 94 -17.05 1.83 4.37
C ILE A 94 -18.37 1.57 5.07
N ASN A 95 -19.16 2.63 5.26
CA ASN A 95 -20.53 2.51 5.77
C ASN A 95 -21.53 2.67 4.63
N VAL A 96 -22.53 1.81 4.59
CA VAL A 96 -23.56 1.79 3.57
C VAL A 96 -24.88 2.27 4.17
N ASP A 97 -25.53 3.24 3.53
CA ASP A 97 -26.77 3.85 3.99
C ASP A 97 -27.84 3.88 2.91
N TYR A 98 -29.07 3.48 3.25
CA TYR A 98 -30.19 3.32 2.33
C TYR A 98 -31.53 3.50 3.07
N ILE A 99 -32.57 3.88 2.34
CA ILE A 99 -33.84 4.43 2.88
C ILE A 99 -34.57 3.48 3.85
N ASP A 100 -34.41 2.16 3.70
CA ASP A 100 -35.13 1.15 4.50
C ASP A 100 -34.28 0.44 5.55
N LYS A 101 -33.12 1.00 5.87
CA LYS A 101 -32.14 0.38 6.75
C LYS A 101 -32.66 0.21 8.18
N LYS A 102 -32.66 -1.05 8.67
CA LYS A 102 -32.86 -1.35 10.10
C LYS A 102 -31.53 -1.39 10.87
N GLU A 103 -30.43 -1.74 10.20
CA GLU A 103 -29.12 -1.94 10.83
C GLU A 103 -27.98 -1.37 9.97
N PRO A 104 -26.92 -0.81 10.60
CA PRO A 104 -25.68 -0.40 9.93
C PRO A 104 -25.02 -1.56 9.18
N VAL A 105 -24.89 -1.42 7.85
CA VAL A 105 -24.01 -2.27 7.05
C VAL A 105 -22.69 -1.51 6.91
N TYR A 106 -21.62 -2.09 7.42
CA TYR A 106 -20.28 -1.54 7.27
C TYR A 106 -19.24 -2.66 7.11
N ILE A 107 -18.09 -2.30 6.54
CA ILE A 107 -16.93 -3.18 6.42
C ILE A 107 -15.67 -2.36 6.65
N GLU A 108 -14.67 -3.01 7.23
CA GLU A 108 -13.36 -2.41 7.45
C GLU A 108 -12.25 -3.30 6.90
N LYS A 109 -11.19 -2.67 6.39
CA LYS A 109 -9.94 -3.33 6.05
C LYS A 109 -8.74 -2.47 6.41
N SER A 110 -7.76 -3.10 7.06
CA SER A 110 -6.50 -2.47 7.39
C SER A 110 -5.52 -2.51 6.21
N PHE A 111 -4.70 -1.47 6.11
CA PHE A 111 -3.59 -1.36 5.18
C PHE A 111 -2.41 -0.64 5.84
N VAL A 112 -1.21 -0.84 5.29
CA VAL A 112 0.02 -0.22 5.76
C VAL A 112 0.53 0.71 4.67
N LEU A 113 0.77 1.96 5.04
CA LEU A 113 1.47 2.92 4.21
C LEU A 113 2.94 2.93 4.62
N THR A 114 3.79 2.47 3.72
CA THR A 114 5.25 2.64 3.85
C THR A 114 5.63 3.65 2.80
N LYS A 115 6.19 4.83 3.14
CA LYS A 115 6.78 5.63 2.07
C LYS A 115 8.00 4.86 1.64
N LYS A 116 8.33 4.93 0.35
CA LYS A 116 9.67 4.56 -0.06
C LYS A 116 10.63 5.48 0.68
N GLY A 117 11.08 5.07 1.87
CA GLY A 117 12.40 5.44 2.34
C GLY A 117 13.30 5.17 1.16
N ILE A 118 14.04 6.19 0.72
CA ILE A 118 14.97 6.10 -0.40
C ILE A 118 15.65 4.75 -0.27
N GLU A 119 15.27 3.79 -1.11
CA GLU A 119 15.97 2.52 -1.16
C GLU A 119 17.33 2.94 -1.66
N ILE A 120 18.27 3.21 -0.75
CA ILE A 120 19.66 3.39 -1.12
C ILE A 120 20.21 2.00 -1.44
N LYS A 121 19.58 1.32 -2.41
CA LYS A 121 20.03 0.07 -3.02
C LYS A 121 21.41 0.25 -3.66
N GLU A 122 21.89 1.48 -3.81
CA GLU A 122 23.19 1.78 -4.40
C GLU A 122 24.33 2.07 -3.41
N ILE A 123 24.10 2.12 -2.09
CA ILE A 123 25.23 2.27 -1.16
C ILE A 123 26.13 1.03 -1.11
N SER A 124 25.57 -0.16 -1.37
CA SER A 124 26.34 -1.41 -1.30
C SER A 124 27.31 -1.59 -2.47
N SER A 125 27.01 -1.00 -3.64
CA SER A 125 27.83 -1.15 -4.84
C SER A 125 29.12 -0.32 -4.78
N TYR A 126 29.05 0.95 -4.33
CA TYR A 126 30.27 1.78 -4.29
C TYR A 126 31.26 1.32 -3.21
N LYS A 127 30.79 0.76 -2.10
CA LYS A 127 31.67 0.25 -1.03
C LYS A 127 32.50 -0.95 -1.50
N LYS A 128 31.90 -1.84 -2.32
CA LYS A 128 32.62 -2.96 -2.94
C LYS A 128 33.67 -2.45 -3.94
N THR A 129 33.29 -1.52 -4.82
CA THR A 129 34.24 -0.94 -5.79
C THR A 129 35.41 -0.24 -5.10
N LEU A 130 35.15 0.53 -4.04
CA LEU A 130 36.20 1.21 -3.26
C LEU A 130 37.15 0.19 -2.60
N PHE A 131 36.63 -0.91 -2.05
CA PHE A 131 37.44 -1.97 -1.45
C PHE A 131 38.38 -2.64 -2.48
N TYR A 132 37.90 -2.91 -3.70
CA TYR A 132 38.73 -3.43 -4.79
C TYR A 132 39.84 -2.45 -5.20
N ILE A 133 39.56 -1.15 -5.25
CA ILE A 133 40.57 -0.13 -5.57
C ILE A 133 41.66 -0.10 -4.49
N ILE A 134 41.29 -0.11 -3.21
CA ILE A 134 42.25 -0.09 -2.09
C ILE A 134 43.14 -1.33 -2.10
N THR A 135 42.58 -2.51 -2.35
CA THR A 135 43.34 -3.77 -2.41
C THR A 135 44.32 -3.80 -3.59
N ILE A 136 43.95 -3.26 -4.76
CA ILE A 136 44.86 -3.13 -5.91
C ILE A 136 46.02 -2.17 -5.59
N ILE A 137 45.74 -1.01 -4.98
CA ILE A 137 46.79 -0.05 -4.58
C ILE A 137 47.77 -0.70 -3.61
N MET A 138 47.26 -1.47 -2.63
CA MET A 138 48.12 -2.15 -1.66
C MET A 138 49.06 -3.16 -2.35
N LEU A 139 48.56 -3.96 -3.30
CA LEU A 139 49.39 -4.90 -4.06
C LEU A 139 50.47 -4.19 -4.88
N ILE A 140 50.15 -3.08 -5.54
CA ILE A 140 51.13 -2.28 -6.30
C ILE A 140 52.23 -1.76 -5.38
N THR A 141 51.88 -1.25 -4.20
CA THR A 141 52.89 -0.76 -3.23
C THR A 141 53.81 -1.87 -2.73
N ILE A 142 53.27 -3.07 -2.47
CA ILE A 142 54.08 -4.24 -2.06
C ILE A 142 55.05 -4.64 -3.18
N CYS A 143 54.56 -4.72 -4.42
CA CYS A 143 55.39 -5.01 -5.59
C CYS A 143 56.51 -3.97 -5.78
N PHE A 144 56.20 -2.69 -5.60
CA PHE A 144 57.17 -1.60 -5.71
C PHE A 144 58.27 -1.70 -4.63
N ILE A 145 57.90 -1.97 -3.38
CA ILE A 145 58.84 -2.19 -2.28
C ILE A 145 59.75 -3.39 -2.57
N TYR A 146 59.17 -4.50 -3.05
CA TYR A 146 59.91 -5.71 -3.39
C TYR A 146 60.93 -5.46 -4.51
N TYR A 147 60.50 -4.78 -5.58
CA TYR A 147 61.34 -4.43 -6.72
C TYR A 147 62.53 -3.56 -6.30
N ASN A 148 62.28 -2.51 -5.53
CA ASN A 148 63.33 -1.61 -5.05
C ASN A 148 64.34 -2.31 -4.12
N LYS A 149 63.88 -3.24 -3.27
CA LYS A 149 64.75 -4.01 -2.38
C LYS A 149 65.68 -4.93 -3.18
N ASN A 150 65.19 -5.56 -4.24
CA ASN A 150 65.99 -6.46 -5.07
C ASN A 150 66.96 -5.71 -5.99
N PHE A 151 66.55 -4.55 -6.53
CA PHE A 151 67.42 -3.70 -7.36
C PHE A 151 68.64 -3.17 -6.58
N LYS A 152 68.45 -2.76 -5.31
CA LYS A 152 69.57 -2.33 -4.44
C LYS A 152 70.57 -3.45 -4.16
N LYS A 153 70.11 -4.70 -4.01
CA LYS A 153 71.01 -5.86 -3.80
C LYS A 153 71.90 -6.12 -5.02
N LYS A 154 71.36 -6.03 -6.23
CA LYS A 154 72.15 -6.23 -7.46
C LYS A 154 73.23 -5.16 -7.66
N LYS A 155 72.97 -3.90 -7.30
CA LYS A 155 73.99 -2.84 -7.42
C LYS A 155 75.24 -3.10 -6.57
N ILE A 156 75.12 -3.70 -5.39
CA ILE A 156 76.28 -3.93 -4.49
C ILE A 156 77.20 -5.03 -5.04
N GLN A 157 76.68 -5.97 -5.84
CA GLN A 157 77.44 -7.08 -6.40
C GLN A 157 78.28 -6.72 -7.64
N TYR A 158 78.08 -5.54 -8.24
CA TYR A 158 78.88 -5.05 -9.37
C TYR A 158 80.04 -4.11 -8.96
N TYR A 159 80.18 -3.80 -7.67
CA TYR A 159 81.23 -2.93 -7.12
C TYR A 159 82.19 -3.66 -6.16
N LEU A 160 82.11 -4.98 -6.08
CA LEU A 160 83.06 -5.89 -5.41
C LEU A 160 83.68 -6.79 -6.47
#